data_AF-A0A9D5Y8Z4-F1
#
_entry.id   AF-A0A9D5Y8Z4-F1
#
_cell.length_a   1.000
_cell.length_b   1.000
_cell.length_c   1.000
_cell.angle_alpha   90.00
_cell.angle_beta   90.00
_cell.angle_gamma   90.00
#
_symmetry.space_group_name_H-M   'P 1'
#
loop_
_entity.id
_entity.type
_entity.pdbx_description
1 polymer ?
#
loop_
_entity_poly.entity_id
_entity_poly.type
_entity_poly.pdbx_seq_one_letter_code
_entity_poly.pdbx_strand_id
1 'polypeptide(L)'
;MNQNNCKEIIIDAAERMLWELGNVIDCCYDSKMPEGFWDKPFCGMPVWRHVYHTLHSLDRWLINPAVYEPAMPFAGEVPSDLDTPLEVRMSPEQLVEYKEAVYTKVREYVMGIDESGLLEKPVGCKHTRFTLILGQMRHLHTHMGMLMGFVIGESGLWPAVLGTTREIPVGKYNKFWE
;
A
#
# COMPACT_ATOMS: atom_id res chain seq x y z
N MET A 1 15.50 -12.15 -8.85
CA MET A 1 14.16 -12.76 -8.80
C MET A 1 14.26 -14.22 -9.18
N ASN A 2 13.91 -15.12 -8.27
CA ASN A 2 13.78 -16.55 -8.58
C ASN A 2 12.40 -16.80 -9.20
N GLN A 3 12.34 -17.53 -10.32
CA GLN A 3 11.08 -17.79 -11.06
C GLN A 3 10.70 -19.27 -11.04
N ASN A 4 11.20 -20.03 -10.06
CA ASN A 4 11.07 -21.49 -10.06
C ASN A 4 9.68 -21.96 -9.61
N ASN A 5 8.93 -21.14 -8.86
CA ASN A 5 7.59 -21.46 -8.41
C ASN A 5 6.73 -20.21 -8.17
N CYS A 6 5.42 -20.41 -8.03
CA CYS A 6 4.48 -19.29 -7.87
C CYS A 6 4.69 -18.53 -6.55
N LYS A 7 5.12 -19.21 -5.49
CA LYS A 7 5.37 -18.61 -4.18
C LYS A 7 6.49 -17.57 -4.26
N GLU A 8 7.63 -17.91 -4.85
CA GLU A 8 8.78 -17.00 -4.99
C GLU A 8 8.42 -15.79 -5.84
N ILE A 9 7.67 -15.99 -6.92
CA ILE A 9 7.18 -14.89 -7.78
C ILE A 9 6.28 -13.95 -7.00
N ILE A 10 5.37 -14.49 -6.18
CA ILE A 10 4.45 -13.69 -5.38
C ILE A 10 5.15 -12.94 -4.25
N ILE A 11 6.16 -13.55 -3.61
CA ILE A 11 6.99 -12.87 -2.61
C ILE A 11 7.73 -11.70 -3.24
N ASP A 12 8.42 -11.92 -4.37
CA ASP A 12 9.17 -10.85 -5.07
C ASP A 12 8.22 -9.73 -5.54
N ALA A 13 7.08 -10.08 -6.13
CA ALA A 13 6.07 -9.11 -6.53
C ALA A 13 5.51 -8.32 -5.34
N ALA A 14 5.28 -8.97 -4.20
CA ALA A 14 4.79 -8.31 -2.99
C ALA A 14 5.84 -7.34 -2.43
N GLU A 15 7.10 -7.74 -2.32
CA GLU A 15 8.17 -6.87 -1.81
C GLU A 15 8.38 -5.64 -2.69
N ARG A 16 8.35 -5.80 -4.02
CA ARG A 16 8.43 -4.67 -4.97
C ARG A 16 7.26 -3.73 -4.79
N MET A 17 6.04 -4.26 -4.77
CA MET A 17 4.82 -3.47 -4.58
C MET A 17 4.86 -2.68 -3.26
N LEU A 18 5.26 -3.32 -2.14
CA LEU A 18 5.37 -2.65 -0.85
C LEU A 18 6.43 -1.55 -0.89
N TRP A 19 7.57 -1.79 -1.53
CA TRP A 19 8.60 -0.78 -1.71
C TRP A 19 8.10 0.41 -2.54
N GLU A 20 7.46 0.17 -3.68
CA GLU A 20 6.95 1.22 -4.57
C GLU A 20 5.88 2.05 -3.89
N LEU A 21 4.88 1.40 -3.28
CA LEU A 21 3.85 2.08 -2.50
C LEU A 21 4.49 2.89 -1.36
N GLY A 22 5.53 2.33 -0.73
CA GLY A 22 6.26 2.98 0.35
C GLY A 22 6.92 4.27 -0.13
N ASN A 23 7.65 4.20 -1.24
CA ASN A 23 8.28 5.38 -1.83
C ASN A 23 7.25 6.45 -2.25
N VAL A 24 6.14 6.05 -2.88
CA VAL A 24 5.09 7.00 -3.30
C VAL A 24 4.44 7.68 -2.09
N ILE A 25 4.13 6.93 -1.03
CA ILE A 25 3.62 7.50 0.23
C ILE A 25 4.65 8.45 0.84
N ASP A 26 5.94 8.07 0.85
CA ASP A 26 7.02 8.88 1.40
C ASP A 26 7.31 10.15 0.59
N CYS A 27 6.93 10.19 -0.68
CA CYS A 27 6.91 11.40 -1.50
C CYS A 27 5.77 12.35 -1.09
N CYS A 28 4.64 11.82 -0.59
CA CYS A 28 3.47 12.63 -0.25
C CYS A 28 3.65 13.52 0.99
N TYR A 29 4.71 13.32 1.77
CA TYR A 29 5.07 14.17 2.88
C TYR A 29 6.56 14.57 2.84
N ASP A 30 7.19 14.45 1.66
CA ASP A 30 8.58 14.87 1.45
C ASP A 30 8.72 16.40 1.61
N SER A 31 9.89 16.87 2.04
CA SER A 31 10.15 18.30 2.21
C SER A 31 10.11 19.10 0.90
N LYS A 32 10.13 18.41 -0.26
CA LYS A 32 9.91 19.03 -1.57
C LYS A 32 8.44 19.30 -1.88
N MET A 33 7.49 18.80 -1.08
CA MET A 33 6.06 19.11 -1.25
C MET A 33 5.73 20.50 -0.69
N PRO A 34 4.76 21.20 -1.31
CA PRO A 34 4.31 22.48 -0.78
C PRO A 34 3.65 22.33 0.60
N GLU A 35 3.73 23.39 1.40
CA GLU A 35 3.06 23.44 2.71
C GLU A 35 1.56 23.16 2.55
N GLY A 36 1.00 22.34 3.45
CA GLY A 36 -0.41 21.95 3.41
C GLY A 36 -0.77 20.89 2.36
N PHE A 37 0.18 20.35 1.58
CA PHE A 37 -0.10 19.31 0.59
C PHE A 37 -0.83 18.09 1.18
N TRP A 38 -0.45 17.66 2.39
CA TRP A 38 -1.06 16.54 3.10
C TRP A 38 -2.58 16.68 3.29
N ASP A 39 -3.04 17.92 3.51
CA ASP A 39 -4.44 18.28 3.73
C ASP A 39 -5.14 18.76 2.45
N LYS A 40 -4.40 18.88 1.33
CA LYS A 40 -4.93 19.40 0.08
C LYS A 40 -5.98 18.45 -0.50
N PRO A 41 -7.17 18.93 -0.88
CA PRO A 41 -8.20 18.08 -1.44
C PRO A 41 -7.89 17.70 -2.90
N PHE A 42 -7.91 16.40 -3.17
CA PHE A 42 -7.98 15.83 -4.50
C PHE A 42 -9.22 14.94 -4.59
N CYS A 43 -10.03 15.14 -5.63
CA CYS A 43 -11.32 14.45 -5.78
C CYS A 43 -12.23 14.59 -4.53
N GLY A 44 -12.20 15.76 -3.89
CA GLY A 44 -13.01 16.05 -2.70
C GLY A 44 -12.43 15.55 -1.37
N MET A 45 -11.29 14.83 -1.38
CA MET A 45 -10.69 14.25 -0.18
C MET A 45 -9.22 14.64 -0.02
N PRO A 46 -8.75 14.86 1.22
CA PRO A 46 -7.36 15.23 1.46
C PRO A 46 -6.40 14.09 1.10
N VAL A 47 -5.15 14.42 0.73
CA VAL A 47 -4.11 13.44 0.34
C VAL A 47 -3.96 12.32 1.38
N TRP A 48 -3.93 12.67 2.66
CA TRP A 48 -3.79 11.69 3.74
C TRP A 48 -4.89 10.63 3.74
N ARG A 49 -6.09 10.98 3.27
CA ARG A 49 -7.22 10.07 3.21
C ARG A 49 -7.09 9.06 2.07
N HIS A 50 -6.51 9.49 0.95
CA HIS A 50 -6.13 8.59 -0.15
C HIS A 50 -5.03 7.62 0.28
N VAL A 51 -4.04 8.09 1.06
CA VAL A 51 -3.00 7.23 1.65
C VAL A 51 -3.61 6.23 2.62
N TYR A 52 -4.44 6.68 3.57
CA TYR A 52 -5.13 5.81 4.52
C TYR A 52 -5.94 4.72 3.80
N HIS A 53 -6.79 5.09 2.84
CA HIS A 53 -7.63 4.15 2.11
C HIS A 53 -6.80 3.07 1.40
N THR A 54 -5.68 3.48 0.78
CA THR A 54 -4.78 2.56 0.09
C THR A 54 -4.18 1.54 1.06
N LEU A 55 -3.68 2.00 2.21
CA LEU A 55 -3.12 1.13 3.27
C LEU A 55 -4.19 0.24 3.91
N HIS A 56 -5.35 0.78 4.21
CA HIS A 56 -6.45 0.04 4.82
C HIS A 56 -6.99 -1.04 3.87
N SER A 57 -7.07 -0.75 2.57
CA SER A 57 -7.46 -1.76 1.58
C SER A 57 -6.47 -2.93 1.58
N LEU A 58 -5.17 -2.63 1.61
CA LEU A 58 -4.12 -3.63 1.69
C LEU A 58 -4.24 -4.49 2.97
N ASP A 59 -4.38 -3.84 4.13
CA ASP A 59 -4.50 -4.49 5.44
C ASP A 59 -5.67 -5.48 5.53
N ARG A 60 -6.81 -5.09 4.91
CA ARG A 60 -8.07 -5.84 4.99
C ARG A 60 -8.21 -6.91 3.91
N TRP A 61 -7.98 -6.55 2.65
CA TRP A 61 -8.44 -7.37 1.53
C TRP A 61 -7.40 -8.33 0.98
N LEU A 62 -6.11 -8.14 1.27
CA LEU A 62 -5.04 -9.02 0.76
C LEU A 62 -5.06 -10.39 1.44
N ILE A 63 -5.39 -10.41 2.73
CA ILE A 63 -5.28 -11.60 3.59
C ILE A 63 -6.61 -12.36 3.64
N ASN A 64 -7.61 -11.81 4.35
CA ASN A 64 -8.94 -12.39 4.43
C ASN A 64 -9.98 -11.30 4.67
N PRO A 65 -10.73 -10.86 3.65
CA PRO A 65 -11.74 -9.83 3.84
C PRO A 65 -12.96 -10.28 4.66
N ALA A 66 -13.16 -11.60 4.83
CA ALA A 66 -14.27 -12.14 5.62
C ALA A 66 -13.98 -12.15 7.13
N VAL A 67 -12.70 -12.16 7.53
CA VAL A 67 -12.26 -12.10 8.93
C VAL A 67 -11.15 -11.06 9.01
N TYR A 68 -11.55 -9.83 9.33
CA TYR A 68 -10.63 -8.69 9.36
C TYR A 68 -10.15 -8.42 10.80
N GLU A 69 -8.84 -8.52 10.97
CA GLU A 69 -8.11 -8.03 12.14
C GLU A 69 -7.17 -6.92 11.68
N PRO A 70 -7.24 -5.69 12.22
CA PRO A 70 -6.40 -4.59 11.76
C PRO A 70 -4.93 -4.82 12.13
N ALA A 71 -3.99 -4.36 11.29
CA ALA A 71 -2.56 -4.44 11.58
C ALA A 71 -2.17 -3.62 12.83
N MET A 72 -2.94 -2.58 13.15
CA MET A 72 -2.76 -1.70 14.29
C MET A 72 -4.13 -1.20 14.77
N PRO A 73 -4.37 -1.12 16.09
CA PRO A 73 -5.60 -0.53 16.61
C PRO A 73 -5.62 0.98 16.33
N PHE A 74 -6.73 1.48 15.80
CA PHE A 74 -7.02 2.91 15.77
C PHE A 74 -7.92 3.29 16.94
N ALA A 75 -7.81 4.54 17.39
CA ALA A 75 -8.81 5.11 18.29
C ALA A 75 -10.12 5.34 17.51
N GLY A 76 -11.06 4.39 17.63
CA GLY A 76 -12.36 4.43 16.95
C GLY A 76 -12.39 3.69 15.61
N GLU A 77 -13.58 3.65 14.99
CA GLU A 77 -13.75 3.10 13.63
C GLU A 77 -13.38 4.16 12.60
N VAL A 78 -12.39 3.85 11.76
CA VAL A 78 -12.05 4.67 10.59
C VAL A 78 -12.71 4.02 9.36
N PRO A 79 -13.66 4.69 8.67
CA PRO A 79 -14.34 4.11 7.53
C PRO A 79 -13.37 3.82 6.38
N SER A 80 -13.50 2.63 5.79
CA SER A 80 -12.70 2.22 4.64
C SER A 80 -13.08 2.95 3.36
N ASP A 81 -14.31 3.45 3.27
CA ASP A 81 -14.81 4.18 2.11
C ASP A 81 -14.21 5.59 2.08
N LEU A 82 -13.73 6.01 0.90
CA LEU A 82 -13.18 7.35 0.66
C LEU A 82 -14.23 8.44 0.76
N ASP A 83 -15.52 8.14 0.63
CA ASP A 83 -16.57 9.17 0.62
C ASP A 83 -17.24 9.38 1.99
N THR A 84 -17.06 8.45 2.94
CA THR A 84 -17.69 8.54 4.26
C THR A 84 -17.04 9.61 5.14
N PRO A 85 -17.71 10.67 5.61
CA PRO A 85 -17.08 11.70 6.44
C PRO A 85 -16.30 11.09 7.63
N LEU A 86 -15.04 11.51 7.78
CA LEU A 86 -14.21 11.14 8.92
C LEU A 86 -13.92 12.42 9.73
N GLU A 87 -14.28 12.41 11.00
CA GLU A 87 -14.03 13.55 11.91
C GLU A 87 -12.56 13.61 12.37
N VAL A 88 -11.81 12.52 12.20
CA VAL A 88 -10.43 12.37 12.64
C VAL A 88 -9.46 12.64 11.50
N ARG A 89 -8.61 13.66 11.65
CA ARG A 89 -7.45 13.88 10.78
C ARG A 89 -6.30 12.99 11.22
N MET A 90 -5.70 12.26 10.28
CA MET A 90 -4.48 11.49 10.55
C MET A 90 -3.22 12.29 10.21
N SER A 91 -2.28 12.33 11.14
CA SER A 91 -0.96 12.93 10.89
C SER A 91 -0.10 12.03 9.99
N PRO A 92 0.94 12.58 9.32
CA PRO A 92 1.91 11.77 8.59
C PRO A 92 2.52 10.67 9.48
N GLU A 93 2.87 10.98 10.73
CA GLU A 93 3.48 10.04 11.67
C GLU A 93 2.56 8.85 11.98
N GLN A 94 1.26 9.11 12.20
CA GLN A 94 0.27 8.06 12.45
C GLN A 94 0.12 7.12 11.25
N LEU A 95 0.12 7.68 10.03
CA LEU A 95 0.01 6.87 8.81
C LEU A 95 1.31 6.16 8.45
N VAL A 96 2.47 6.70 8.84
CA VAL A 96 3.76 6.00 8.74
C VAL A 96 3.79 4.81 9.70
N GLU A 97 3.35 4.98 10.94
CA GLU A 97 3.26 3.87 11.91
C GLU A 97 2.33 2.76 11.39
N TYR A 98 1.15 3.15 10.89
CA TYR A 98 0.23 2.21 10.28
C TYR A 98 0.81 1.51 9.04
N LYS A 99 1.49 2.25 8.16
CA LYS A 99 2.16 1.70 6.97
C LYS A 99 3.12 0.57 7.37
N GLU A 100 3.99 0.80 8.35
CA GLU A 100 4.95 -0.21 8.79
C GLU A 100 4.27 -1.45 9.40
N ALA A 101 3.18 -1.26 10.16
CA ALA A 101 2.39 -2.37 10.69
C ALA A 101 1.74 -3.20 9.56
N VAL A 102 1.11 -2.54 8.58
CA VAL A 102 0.51 -3.20 7.41
C VAL A 102 1.57 -3.95 6.61
N TYR A 103 2.73 -3.33 6.39
CA TYR A 103 3.80 -3.94 5.61
C TYR A 103 4.35 -5.18 6.29
N THR A 104 4.56 -5.12 7.61
CA THR A 104 4.99 -6.28 8.40
C THR A 104 3.99 -7.42 8.28
N LYS A 105 2.70 -7.14 8.52
CA LYS A 105 1.61 -8.13 8.41
C LYS A 105 1.52 -8.76 7.02
N VAL A 106 1.62 -7.96 5.95
CA VAL A 106 1.57 -8.46 4.57
C VAL A 106 2.79 -9.33 4.26
N ARG A 107 3.99 -8.92 4.66
CA ARG A 107 5.21 -9.72 4.46
C ARG A 107 5.13 -11.06 5.17
N GLU A 108 4.77 -11.06 6.45
CA GLU A 108 4.60 -12.28 7.24
C GLU A 108 3.59 -13.22 6.59
N TYR A 109 2.44 -12.70 6.14
CA TYR A 109 1.44 -13.48 5.44
C TYR A 109 1.97 -14.10 4.14
N VAL A 110 2.55 -13.28 3.26
CA VAL A 110 3.00 -13.74 1.94
C VAL A 110 4.16 -14.74 2.06
N MET A 111 5.10 -14.53 3.00
CA MET A 111 6.20 -15.46 3.26
C MET A 111 5.72 -16.78 3.88
N GLY A 112 4.68 -16.72 4.72
CA GLY A 112 4.09 -17.86 5.42
C GLY A 112 3.26 -18.80 4.55
N ILE A 113 2.80 -18.35 3.39
CA ILE A 113 2.04 -19.19 2.45
C ILE A 113 2.99 -20.16 1.73
N ASP A 114 2.66 -21.45 1.72
CA ASP A 114 3.31 -22.43 0.84
C ASP A 114 2.63 -22.49 -0.55
N GLU A 115 3.22 -23.23 -1.48
CA GLU A 115 2.72 -23.26 -2.86
C GLU A 115 1.29 -23.81 -2.97
N SER A 116 0.95 -24.85 -2.21
CA SER A 116 -0.42 -25.38 -2.12
C SER A 116 -1.40 -24.37 -1.52
N GLY A 117 -0.94 -23.60 -0.53
CA GLY A 117 -1.72 -22.62 0.22
C GLY A 117 -2.18 -21.45 -0.63
N LEU A 118 -1.55 -21.17 -1.78
CA LEU A 118 -1.98 -20.14 -2.72
C LEU A 118 -3.38 -20.42 -3.28
N LEU A 119 -3.73 -21.69 -3.49
CA LEU A 119 -5.02 -22.11 -4.06
C LEU A 119 -6.10 -22.35 -2.99
N GLU A 120 -5.73 -22.33 -1.71
CA GLU A 120 -6.69 -22.42 -0.62
C GLU A 120 -7.53 -21.16 -0.49
N LYS A 121 -8.74 -21.32 0.06
CA LYS A 121 -9.64 -20.22 0.39
C LYS A 121 -9.54 -19.95 1.89
N PRO A 122 -9.28 -18.70 2.32
CA PRO A 122 -9.40 -18.33 3.73
C PRO A 122 -10.80 -18.64 4.28
N VAL A 123 -10.89 -18.81 5.60
CA VAL A 123 -12.16 -19.10 6.29
C VAL A 123 -13.20 -18.03 5.92
N GLY A 124 -14.37 -18.48 5.46
CA GLY A 124 -15.48 -17.60 5.06
C GLY A 124 -15.28 -16.86 3.74
N CYS A 125 -14.15 -17.05 3.04
CA CYS A 125 -13.87 -16.37 1.78
C CYS A 125 -14.18 -17.27 0.57
N LYS A 126 -14.80 -16.69 -0.46
CA LYS A 126 -15.09 -17.40 -1.73
C LYS A 126 -13.88 -17.47 -2.68
N HIS A 127 -12.88 -16.62 -2.46
CA HIS A 127 -11.70 -16.44 -3.32
C HIS A 127 -10.48 -17.15 -2.73
N THR A 128 -9.58 -17.60 -3.61
CA THR A 128 -8.30 -18.17 -3.17
C THR A 128 -7.36 -17.09 -2.67
N ARG A 129 -6.39 -17.44 -1.82
CA ARG A 129 -5.33 -16.50 -1.38
C ARG A 129 -4.65 -15.82 -2.57
N PHE A 130 -4.34 -16.59 -3.63
CA PHE A 130 -3.75 -16.07 -4.84
C PHE A 130 -4.64 -15.03 -5.55
N THR A 131 -5.96 -15.28 -5.62
CA THR A 131 -6.91 -14.32 -6.19
C THR A 131 -6.95 -13.03 -5.38
N LEU A 132 -6.92 -13.11 -4.05
CA LEU A 132 -6.92 -11.95 -3.16
C LEU A 132 -5.65 -11.12 -3.34
N ILE A 133 -4.48 -11.76 -3.37
CA ILE A 133 -3.18 -11.11 -3.58
C ILE A 133 -3.16 -10.37 -4.93
N LEU A 134 -3.51 -11.05 -6.03
CA LEU A 134 -3.55 -10.42 -7.36
C LEU A 134 -4.59 -9.30 -7.45
N GLY A 135 -5.75 -9.47 -6.83
CA GLY A 135 -6.79 -8.46 -6.74
C GLY A 135 -6.29 -7.20 -6.05
N GLN A 136 -5.57 -7.33 -4.94
CA GLN A 136 -5.00 -6.20 -4.22
C GLN A 136 -3.82 -5.57 -4.94
N MET A 137 -2.95 -6.33 -5.59
CA MET A 137 -1.89 -5.76 -6.44
C MET A 137 -2.48 -4.80 -7.49
N ARG A 138 -3.57 -5.21 -8.17
CA ARG A 138 -4.26 -4.36 -9.15
C ARG A 138 -4.90 -3.11 -8.53
N HIS A 139 -5.59 -3.29 -7.40
CA HIS A 139 -6.22 -2.18 -6.67
C HIS A 139 -5.17 -1.15 -6.25
N LEU A 140 -4.09 -1.61 -5.62
CA LEU A 140 -3.02 -0.76 -5.13
C LEU A 140 -2.32 0.00 -6.24
N HIS A 141 -2.01 -0.61 -7.38
CA HIS A 141 -1.39 0.10 -8.49
C HIS A 141 -2.26 1.23 -9.04
N THR A 142 -3.58 1.10 -8.97
CA THR A 142 -4.51 2.16 -9.38
C THR A 142 -4.42 3.36 -8.44
N HIS A 143 -4.47 3.13 -7.13
CA HIS A 143 -4.34 4.20 -6.13
C HIS A 143 -2.93 4.78 -6.06
N MET A 144 -1.89 3.96 -6.26
CA MET A 144 -0.51 4.40 -6.35
C MET A 144 -0.33 5.36 -7.54
N GLY A 145 -0.85 5.02 -8.72
CA GLY A 145 -0.80 5.92 -9.89
C GLY A 145 -1.53 7.25 -9.64
N MET A 146 -2.64 7.22 -8.91
CA MET A 146 -3.35 8.44 -8.49
C MET A 146 -2.51 9.31 -7.53
N LEU A 147 -1.93 8.72 -6.48
CA LEU A 147 -1.05 9.42 -5.54
C LEU A 147 0.19 10.00 -6.24
N MET A 148 0.80 9.24 -7.15
CA MET A 148 1.87 9.73 -8.02
C MET A 148 1.43 10.94 -8.83
N GLY A 149 0.22 10.90 -9.40
CA GLY A 149 -0.37 12.04 -10.11
C GLY A 149 -0.48 13.29 -9.25
N PHE A 150 -0.87 13.15 -7.97
CA PHE A 150 -0.91 14.28 -7.03
C PHE A 150 0.49 14.85 -6.79
N VAL A 151 1.46 13.99 -6.51
CA VAL A 151 2.86 14.41 -6.27
C VAL A 151 3.45 15.12 -7.50
N ILE A 152 3.26 14.54 -8.68
CA ILE A 152 3.74 15.12 -9.95
C ILE A 152 3.06 16.46 -10.21
N GLY A 153 1.74 16.54 -10.01
CA GLY A 153 0.97 17.76 -10.24
C GLY A 153 1.40 18.93 -9.36
N GLU A 154 1.83 18.65 -8.12
CA GLU A 154 2.20 19.70 -7.16
C GLU A 154 3.69 20.07 -7.17
N SER A 155 4.57 19.11 -7.48
CA SER A 155 6.01 19.31 -7.38
C SER A 155 6.75 19.27 -8.72
N GLY A 156 6.13 18.74 -9.77
CA GLY A 156 6.79 18.42 -11.03
C GLY A 156 7.78 17.25 -10.95
N LEU A 157 7.88 16.57 -9.80
CA LEU A 157 8.82 15.46 -9.58
C LEU A 157 8.11 14.12 -9.73
N TRP A 158 8.81 13.15 -10.33
CA TRP A 158 8.27 11.83 -10.61
C TRP A 158 8.76 10.80 -9.57
N PRO A 159 7.88 10.20 -8.73
CA PRO A 159 8.28 9.18 -7.79
C PRO A 159 8.90 7.95 -8.46
N ALA A 160 10.03 7.48 -7.93
CA ALA A 160 10.70 6.28 -8.41
C ALA A 160 9.85 5.03 -8.19
N VAL A 161 9.84 4.14 -9.18
CA VAL A 161 9.11 2.85 -9.18
C VAL A 161 10.03 1.72 -9.64
N LEU A 162 9.66 0.47 -9.43
CA LEU A 162 10.50 -0.68 -9.77
C LEU A 162 9.94 -1.41 -11.00
N GLY A 163 10.82 -1.67 -11.95
CA GLY A 163 10.56 -2.70 -12.95
C GLY A 163 10.80 -4.10 -12.36
N THR A 164 10.76 -5.11 -13.22
CA THR A 164 11.06 -6.50 -12.85
C THR A 164 12.56 -6.78 -12.68
N THR A 165 13.42 -5.93 -13.23
CA THR A 165 14.86 -6.18 -13.34
C THR A 165 15.72 -5.40 -12.35
N ARG A 166 15.25 -4.22 -11.90
CA ARG A 166 16.00 -3.41 -10.93
C ARG A 166 16.01 -4.08 -9.56
N GLU A 167 17.12 -4.00 -8.87
CA GLU A 167 17.20 -4.42 -7.47
C GLU A 167 16.33 -3.48 -6.62
N ILE A 168 15.73 -4.03 -5.56
CA ILE A 168 14.98 -3.23 -4.58
C ILE A 168 16.02 -2.40 -3.79
N PRO A 169 15.94 -1.05 -3.82
CA PRO A 169 16.90 -0.22 -3.10
C PRO A 169 16.88 -0.48 -1.60
N VAL A 170 18.07 -0.57 -1.01
CA VAL A 170 18.28 -0.74 0.44
C VAL A 170 18.99 0.48 1.00
N GLY A 171 18.55 0.98 2.15
CA GLY A 171 19.14 2.15 2.80
C GLY A 171 18.69 3.47 2.17
N LYS A 172 19.61 4.42 1.99
CA LYS A 172 19.30 5.74 1.43
C LYS A 172 19.23 5.66 -0.10
N TYR A 173 18.10 6.08 -0.68
CA TYR A 173 17.88 6.12 -2.12
C TYR A 173 17.24 7.45 -2.55
N ASN A 174 17.29 7.75 -3.85
CA ASN A 174 16.57 8.90 -4.41
C ASN A 174 15.10 8.53 -4.61
N LYS A 175 14.20 9.26 -3.95
CA LYS A 175 12.75 9.01 -4.01
C LYS A 175 12.15 9.34 -5.37
N PHE A 176 12.82 10.19 -6.16
CA PHE A 176 12.34 10.66 -7.46
C PHE A 176 13.30 10.21 -8.56
N TRP A 177 12.80 10.05 -9.79
CA TRP A 177 13.68 9.95 -10.95
C TRP A 177 14.39 11.27 -11.22
N GLU A 178 15.64 11.15 -11.67
CA GLU A 178 16.44 12.25 -12.22
C GLU A 178 16.17 12.43 -13.71
#